data_AF-A0A2D9B7J6-F1
#
_entry.id   AF-A0A2D9B7J6-F1
#
_cell.length_a   1.000
_cell.length_b   1.000
_cell.length_c   1.000
_cell.angle_alpha   90.00
_cell.angle_beta   90.00
_cell.angle_gamma   90.00
#
_symmetry.space_group_name_H-M   'P 1'
#
loop_
_entity.id
_entity.type
_entity.pdbx_description
1 polymer ?
#
loop_
_entity_poly.entity_id
_entity_poly.type
_entity_poly.pdbx_seq_one_letter_code
_entity_poly.pdbx_strand_id
1 'polypeptide(L)'
;MKNFFFFLTFLIVASVSAQNLSGKAYYESKTTVDMDRFGSREMSEDMKKQIMERMKSYLEKTFILTFNGTESLYKEEEKLETGQGGGGFGMMMGSFTPGAQYKNLEAQQILEEREFFGKEFLINDSIPQLNWQVGKESKQIGQYLAIKATAIKQ
;
A
#
# COMPACT_ATOMS: atom_id res chain seq x y z
N MET A 1 13.82 -13.66 53.04
CA MET A 1 12.97 -12.64 52.38
C MET A 1 13.64 -11.97 51.18
N LYS A 2 14.92 -11.58 51.24
CA LYS A 2 15.65 -10.94 50.12
C LYS A 2 15.69 -11.75 48.81
N ASN A 3 15.80 -13.08 48.90
CA ASN A 3 15.83 -13.97 47.73
C ASN A 3 14.45 -14.17 47.08
N PHE A 4 13.38 -14.07 47.88
CA PHE A 4 12.00 -14.15 47.36
C PHE A 4 11.65 -12.92 46.52
N PHE A 5 12.13 -11.74 46.96
CA PHE A 5 11.96 -10.50 46.21
C PHE A 5 12.66 -10.56 44.84
N PHE A 6 13.88 -11.08 44.78
CA PHE A 6 14.61 -11.28 43.52
C PHE A 6 13.89 -12.26 42.56
N PHE A 7 13.31 -13.33 43.10
CA PHE A 7 12.55 -14.31 42.32
C PHE A 7 11.27 -13.71 41.74
N LEU A 8 10.57 -12.89 42.53
CA LEU A 8 9.36 -12.20 42.11
C LEU A 8 9.66 -11.17 41.01
N THR A 9 10.75 -10.41 41.13
CA THR A 9 11.20 -9.47 40.10
C THR A 9 11.58 -10.17 38.80
N PHE A 10 12.24 -11.33 38.87
CA PHE A 10 12.57 -12.13 37.67
C PHE A 10 11.33 -12.65 36.94
N LEU A 11 10.30 -13.09 37.68
CA LEU A 11 9.02 -13.53 37.14
C LEU A 11 8.25 -12.41 36.42
N ILE A 12 8.30 -11.19 36.97
CA ILE A 12 7.67 -10.01 36.36
C ILE A 12 8.39 -9.61 35.05
N VAL A 13 9.72 -9.65 35.01
CA VAL A 13 10.48 -9.32 33.79
C VAL A 13 10.30 -10.39 32.71
N ALA A 14 10.20 -11.67 33.08
CA ALA A 14 9.96 -12.76 32.13
C ALA A 14 8.56 -12.76 31.49
N SER A 15 7.58 -12.09 32.11
CA SER A 15 6.21 -11.98 31.59
C SER A 15 6.01 -10.77 30.66
N VAL A 16 7.02 -9.90 30.49
CA VAL A 16 6.98 -8.82 29.51
C VAL A 16 7.46 -9.35 28.15
N SER A 17 6.57 -9.99 27.41
CA SER A 17 6.76 -10.29 25.99
C SER A 17 5.54 -9.79 25.21
N ALA A 18 5.52 -8.49 24.93
CA ALA A 18 4.59 -7.85 24.01
C ALA A 18 5.39 -7.03 23.00
N GLN A 19 6.01 -7.70 22.03
CA GLN A 19 6.52 -7.02 20.84
C GLN A 19 5.35 -6.88 19.88
N ASN A 20 4.65 -5.75 19.97
CA ASN A 20 3.65 -5.39 18.97
C ASN A 20 4.37 -5.15 17.65
N LEU A 21 4.30 -6.13 16.74
CA LEU A 21 4.85 -6.00 15.40
C LEU A 21 4.13 -4.86 14.70
N SER A 22 4.87 -3.79 14.39
CA SER A 22 4.36 -2.63 13.67
C SER A 22 5.46 -2.08 12.77
N GLY A 23 5.07 -1.36 11.72
CA GLY A 23 6.03 -0.83 10.78
C GLY A 23 5.40 -0.11 9.60
N LYS A 24 6.28 0.35 8.70
CA LYS A 24 5.93 0.94 7.41
C LYS A 24 6.70 0.26 6.29
N ALA A 25 6.03 -0.05 5.19
CA ALA A 25 6.64 -0.49 3.94
C ALA A 25 6.31 0.53 2.84
N TYR A 26 7.33 0.88 2.05
CA TYR A 26 7.22 1.82 0.95
C TYR A 26 7.26 1.04 -0.37
N TYR A 27 6.28 1.31 -1.23
CA TYR A 27 6.14 0.68 -2.54
C TYR A 27 6.21 1.75 -3.61
N GLU A 28 7.15 1.62 -4.54
CA GLU A 28 7.27 2.51 -5.68
C GLU A 28 6.71 1.83 -6.92
N SER A 29 5.78 2.49 -7.60
CA SER A 29 5.30 2.10 -8.92
C SER A 29 5.94 3.01 -9.97
N LYS A 30 6.53 2.40 -11.01
CA LYS A 30 7.08 3.11 -12.17
C LYS A 30 6.45 2.53 -13.42
N THR A 31 5.62 3.35 -14.07
CA THR A 31 4.95 2.98 -15.31
C THR A 31 5.57 3.75 -16.48
N THR A 32 5.87 3.07 -17.58
CA THR A 32 6.33 3.70 -18.81
C THR A 32 5.18 3.80 -19.81
N VAL A 33 5.14 4.91 -20.55
CA VAL A 33 4.16 5.12 -21.61
C VAL A 33 4.90 5.11 -22.95
N ASP A 34 4.40 4.29 -23.87
CA ASP A 34 4.84 4.32 -25.26
C ASP A 34 4.23 5.54 -25.95
N MET A 35 5.03 6.61 -26.07
CA MET A 35 4.60 7.88 -26.66
C MET A 35 4.37 7.81 -28.17
N ASP A 36 4.92 6.81 -28.86
CA ASP A 36 4.71 6.65 -30.30
C ASP A 36 3.32 6.07 -30.60
N ARG A 37 2.71 5.41 -29.61
CA ARG A 37 1.33 4.90 -29.67
C ARG A 37 0.33 5.79 -28.94
N PHE A 38 0.79 6.87 -28.32
CA PHE A 38 -0.02 7.75 -27.48
C PHE A 38 -0.69 8.84 -28.35
N GLY A 39 -1.98 8.66 -28.66
CA GLY A 39 -2.74 9.59 -29.50
C GLY A 39 -2.66 9.29 -31.00
N SER A 40 -3.55 9.88 -31.80
CA SER A 40 -3.69 9.59 -33.24
C SER A 40 -2.93 10.56 -34.16
N ARG A 41 -2.15 11.49 -33.60
CA ARG A 41 -1.43 12.53 -34.35
C ARG A 41 0.07 12.36 -34.20
N GLU A 42 0.81 12.56 -35.29
CA GLU A 42 2.27 12.71 -35.24
C GLU A 42 2.62 13.87 -34.31
N MET A 43 3.18 13.54 -33.14
CA MET A 43 3.65 14.51 -32.16
C MET A 43 5.13 14.81 -32.41
N SER A 44 5.53 16.08 -32.34
CA SER A 44 6.94 16.44 -32.36
C SER A 44 7.66 15.94 -31.11
N GLU A 45 8.97 15.70 -31.22
CA GLU A 45 9.80 15.21 -30.10
C GLU A 45 9.77 16.15 -28.89
N ASP A 46 9.76 17.47 -29.12
CA ASP A 46 9.63 18.46 -28.03
C ASP A 46 8.28 18.35 -27.31
N MET A 47 7.20 18.09 -28.04
CA MET A 47 5.87 17.93 -27.45
C MET A 47 5.78 16.62 -26.65
N LYS A 48 6.33 15.51 -27.17
CA LYS A 48 6.43 14.25 -26.43
C LYS A 48 7.16 14.42 -25.11
N LYS A 49 8.26 15.17 -25.11
CA LYS A 49 9.05 15.44 -23.91
C LYS A 49 8.27 16.24 -22.86
N GLN A 50 7.57 17.30 -23.27
CA GLN A 50 6.73 18.08 -22.36
C GLN A 50 5.57 17.27 -21.77
N ILE A 51 4.95 16.39 -22.56
CA ILE A 51 3.89 15.50 -22.09
C ILE A 51 4.45 14.49 -21.10
N MET A 52 5.58 13.83 -21.41
CA MET A 52 6.25 12.91 -20.48
C MET A 52 6.58 13.58 -19.15
N GLU A 53 7.10 14.81 -19.19
CA GLU A 53 7.47 15.54 -17.97
C GLU A 53 6.25 15.84 -17.09
N ARG A 54 5.11 16.20 -17.70
CA ARG A 54 3.83 16.39 -16.98
C ARG A 54 3.24 15.08 -16.48
N MET A 55 3.42 13.99 -17.20
CA MET A 55 2.90 12.67 -16.82
C MET A 55 3.76 11.99 -15.75
N LYS A 56 5.02 12.40 -15.59
CA LYS A 56 5.96 11.75 -14.68
C LYS A 56 5.43 11.63 -13.25
N SER A 57 4.79 12.68 -12.72
CA SER A 57 4.18 12.65 -11.39
C SER A 57 3.07 11.61 -11.24
N TYR A 58 2.33 11.33 -12.31
CA TYR A 58 1.26 10.32 -12.34
C TYR A 58 1.79 8.90 -12.61
N LEU A 59 2.93 8.79 -13.29
CA LEU A 59 3.57 7.52 -13.66
C LEU A 59 4.48 6.95 -12.57
N GLU A 60 4.99 7.82 -11.70
CA GLU A 60 5.87 7.48 -10.58
C GLU A 60 5.18 7.75 -9.24
N LYS A 61 4.44 6.75 -8.76
CA LYS A 61 3.68 6.82 -7.49
C LYS A 61 4.39 6.08 -6.38
N THR A 62 4.33 6.64 -5.19
CA THR A 62 4.81 6.00 -3.96
C THR A 62 3.61 5.66 -3.10
N PHE A 63 3.53 4.43 -2.61
CA PHE A 63 2.48 3.99 -1.69
C PHE A 63 3.11 3.55 -0.37
N ILE A 64 2.43 3.84 0.72
CA ILE A 64 2.88 3.54 2.07
C ILE A 64 1.89 2.56 2.69
N LEU A 65 2.38 1.38 3.06
CA LEU A 65 1.67 0.44 3.92
C LEU A 65 2.13 0.66 5.37
N THR A 66 1.27 1.22 6.21
CA THR A 66 1.50 1.28 7.66
C THR A 66 0.71 0.15 8.30
N PHE A 67 1.33 -0.69 9.12
CA PHE A 67 0.67 -1.86 9.70
C PHE A 67 1.06 -2.08 11.15
N ASN A 68 0.18 -2.78 11.86
CA ASN A 68 0.45 -3.41 13.15
C ASN A 68 0.02 -4.90 13.08
N GLY A 69 -0.07 -5.59 14.22
CA GLY A 69 -0.45 -7.00 14.26
C GLY A 69 -1.87 -7.32 13.78
N THR A 70 -2.78 -6.35 13.78
CA THR A 70 -4.22 -6.55 13.54
C THR A 70 -4.80 -5.61 12.49
N GLU A 71 -4.14 -4.50 12.19
CA GLU A 71 -4.62 -3.46 11.30
C GLU A 71 -3.55 -3.03 10.30
N SER A 72 -3.99 -2.55 9.14
CA SER A 72 -3.12 -1.92 8.17
C SER A 72 -3.82 -0.81 7.39
N LEU A 73 -3.08 0.23 7.06
CA LEU A 73 -3.47 1.33 6.18
C LEU A 73 -2.51 1.39 5.00
N TYR A 74 -3.05 1.25 3.79
CA TYR A 74 -2.34 1.41 2.53
C TYR A 74 -2.85 2.66 1.81
N LYS A 75 -1.98 3.62 1.53
CA LYS A 75 -2.36 4.84 0.80
C LYS A 75 -1.22 5.37 -0.05
N GLU A 76 -1.56 6.14 -1.08
CA GLU A 76 -0.59 6.93 -1.83
C GLU A 76 0.06 7.99 -0.92
N GLU A 77 1.36 8.20 -1.09
CA GLU A 77 2.07 9.30 -0.45
C GLU A 77 1.67 10.61 -1.12
N GLU A 78 1.03 11.50 -0.37
CA GLU A 78 0.66 12.82 -0.85
C GLU A 78 1.91 13.63 -1.20
N LYS A 79 2.11 13.88 -2.50
CA LYS A 79 3.10 14.84 -2.99
C LYS A 79 2.37 16.14 -3.28
N LEU A 80 2.89 17.25 -2.75
CA LEU A 80 2.37 18.58 -3.07
C LEU A 80 2.53 18.82 -4.57
N GLU A 81 1.43 18.82 -5.32
CA GLU A 81 1.47 19.22 -6.72
C GLU A 81 1.87 20.70 -6.82
N THR A 82 2.91 20.98 -7.60
CA THR A 82 3.38 22.34 -7.86
C THR A 82 2.44 23.03 -8.85
N GLY A 83 1.22 23.38 -8.43
CA GLY A 83 0.37 24.49 -8.92
C GLY A 83 0.09 24.68 -10.43
N GLN A 84 0.61 23.87 -11.35
CA GLN A 84 0.53 24.11 -12.81
C GLN A 84 -0.25 23.02 -13.57
N GLY A 85 -0.70 21.95 -12.90
CA GLY A 85 -1.39 20.81 -13.52
C GLY A 85 -2.93 20.83 -13.44
N GLY A 86 -3.51 21.88 -12.86
CA GLY A 86 -4.95 22.00 -12.52
C GLY A 86 -5.92 22.18 -13.70
N GLY A 87 -5.70 21.48 -14.81
CA GLY A 87 -6.70 21.30 -15.86
C GLY A 87 -7.41 19.95 -15.72
N GLY A 88 -8.49 19.75 -16.48
CA GLY A 88 -9.31 18.53 -16.44
C GLY A 88 -8.57 17.19 -16.61
N PHE A 89 -7.32 17.22 -17.11
CA PHE A 89 -6.44 16.05 -17.19
C PHE A 89 -5.93 15.59 -15.81
N GLY A 90 -5.58 16.51 -14.90
CA GLY A 90 -5.16 16.17 -13.53
C GLY A 90 -6.32 15.60 -12.70
N MET A 91 -7.52 16.19 -12.85
CA MET A 91 -8.75 15.66 -12.26
C MET A 91 -9.07 14.25 -12.79
N MET A 92 -9.00 14.06 -14.12
CA MET A 92 -9.27 12.76 -14.73
C MET A 92 -8.28 11.69 -14.27
N MET A 93 -6.97 11.99 -14.22
CA MET A 93 -5.95 11.03 -13.80
C MET A 93 -5.96 10.77 -12.27
N GLY A 94 -6.35 11.76 -11.47
CA GLY A 94 -6.54 11.62 -10.02
C GLY A 94 -7.63 10.62 -9.68
N SER A 95 -8.80 10.71 -10.33
CA SER A 95 -9.96 9.83 -10.07
C SER A 95 -9.73 8.36 -10.42
N PHE A 96 -8.70 8.02 -11.20
CA PHE A 96 -8.37 6.62 -11.50
C PHE A 96 -7.51 5.95 -10.43
N THR A 97 -7.01 6.69 -9.44
CA THR A 97 -6.18 6.09 -8.39
C THR A 97 -7.05 5.62 -7.23
N PRO A 98 -6.89 4.37 -6.74
CA PRO A 98 -7.52 3.94 -5.50
C PRO A 98 -7.10 4.88 -4.35
N GLY A 99 -8.06 5.29 -3.52
CA GLY A 99 -7.79 6.07 -2.32
C GLY A 99 -7.18 5.20 -1.21
N ALA A 100 -7.29 5.66 0.03
CA ALA A 100 -6.79 4.91 1.17
C ALA A 100 -7.57 3.60 1.36
N GLN A 101 -6.84 2.51 1.59
CA GLN A 101 -7.38 1.20 1.94
C GLN A 101 -6.98 0.84 3.36
N TYR A 102 -7.96 0.66 4.23
CA TYR A 102 -7.80 0.20 5.60
C TYR A 102 -8.31 -1.23 5.74
N LYS A 103 -7.58 -2.04 6.52
CA LYS A 103 -7.94 -3.43 6.79
C LYS A 103 -7.80 -3.72 8.28
N ASN A 104 -8.82 -4.35 8.85
CA ASN A 104 -8.86 -4.77 10.25
C ASN A 104 -9.15 -6.28 10.33
N LEU A 105 -8.20 -7.03 10.88
CA LEU A 105 -8.28 -8.48 11.03
C LEU A 105 -9.21 -8.91 12.18
N GLU A 106 -9.36 -8.10 13.23
CA GLU A 106 -10.25 -8.41 14.34
C GLU A 106 -11.72 -8.25 13.94
N ALA A 107 -12.04 -7.15 13.25
CA ALA A 107 -13.37 -6.88 12.71
C ALA A 107 -13.67 -7.62 11.41
N GLN A 108 -12.69 -8.34 10.83
CA GLN A 108 -12.80 -9.00 9.53
C GLN A 108 -13.27 -8.05 8.41
N GLN A 109 -12.79 -6.82 8.44
CA GLN A 109 -13.31 -5.71 7.64
C GLN A 109 -12.23 -5.08 6.74
N ILE A 110 -12.64 -4.67 5.54
CA ILE A 110 -11.87 -3.86 4.60
C ILE A 110 -12.67 -2.58 4.33
N LEU A 111 -12.03 -1.43 4.49
CA LEU A 111 -12.56 -0.13 4.12
C LEU A 111 -11.71 0.44 3.00
N GLU A 112 -12.34 0.94 1.95
CA GLU A 112 -11.63 1.50 0.81
C GLU A 112 -12.27 2.80 0.36
N GLU A 113 -11.46 3.84 0.28
CA GLU A 113 -11.86 5.13 -0.23
C GLU A 113 -11.78 5.14 -1.76
N ARG A 114 -12.85 5.60 -2.41
CA ARG A 114 -12.93 5.77 -3.85
C ARG A 114 -13.55 7.11 -4.19
N GLU A 115 -12.86 7.88 -5.02
CA GLU A 115 -13.39 9.10 -5.63
C GLU A 115 -13.93 8.76 -7.03
N PHE A 116 -15.17 9.15 -7.30
CA PHE A 116 -15.80 8.92 -8.59
C PHE A 116 -16.64 10.13 -8.99
N PHE A 117 -16.21 10.81 -10.07
CA PHE A 117 -16.85 12.00 -10.62
C PHE A 117 -17.06 13.13 -9.58
N GLY A 118 -16.04 13.41 -8.77
CA GLY A 118 -16.07 14.47 -7.77
C GLY A 118 -16.90 14.13 -6.52
N LYS A 119 -17.25 12.86 -6.34
CA LYS A 119 -17.89 12.34 -5.13
C LYS A 119 -17.00 11.29 -4.49
N GLU A 120 -16.86 11.38 -3.18
CA GLU A 120 -16.14 10.41 -2.37
C GLU A 120 -17.09 9.33 -1.86
N PHE A 121 -16.64 8.08 -1.93
CA PHE A 121 -17.35 6.91 -1.44
C PHE A 121 -16.42 6.12 -0.52
N LEU A 122 -16.99 5.63 0.58
CA LEU A 122 -16.35 4.65 1.45
C LEU A 122 -16.96 3.28 1.18
N ILE A 123 -16.19 2.40 0.55
CA ILE A 123 -16.57 1.02 0.33
C ILE A 123 -16.28 0.23 1.61
N ASN A 124 -17.29 -0.48 2.11
CA ASN A 124 -17.17 -1.37 3.26
C ASN A 124 -17.37 -2.81 2.80
N ASP A 125 -16.34 -3.64 2.98
CA ASP A 125 -16.32 -5.04 2.58
C ASP A 125 -15.74 -5.92 3.70
N SER A 126 -15.86 -7.23 3.54
CA SER A 126 -15.35 -8.24 4.47
C SER A 126 -14.06 -8.89 3.96
N ILE A 127 -13.23 -9.38 4.88
CA ILE A 127 -12.03 -10.12 4.51
C ILE A 127 -12.42 -11.53 4.04
N PRO A 128 -12.17 -11.90 2.77
CA PRO A 128 -12.51 -13.23 2.28
C PRO A 128 -11.64 -14.28 2.99
N GLN A 129 -12.31 -15.31 3.51
CA GLN A 129 -11.66 -16.48 4.10
C GLN A 129 -11.14 -17.37 2.96
N LEU A 130 -9.82 -17.43 2.82
CA LEU A 130 -9.15 -18.23 1.82
C LEU A 130 -8.51 -19.47 2.46
N ASN A 131 -8.78 -20.64 1.89
CA ASN A 131 -8.14 -21.89 2.30
C ASN A 131 -6.72 -21.97 1.72
N TRP A 132 -5.76 -21.39 2.43
CA TRP A 132 -4.35 -21.38 2.03
C TRP A 132 -3.71 -22.76 2.16
N GLN A 133 -3.04 -23.21 1.10
CA GLN A 133 -2.16 -24.36 1.09
C GLN A 133 -0.71 -23.87 1.13
N VAL A 134 -0.01 -24.16 2.23
CA VAL A 134 1.40 -23.80 2.40
C VAL A 134 2.27 -24.75 1.59
N GLY A 135 3.08 -24.19 0.69
CA GLY A 135 4.01 -24.95 -0.15
C GLY A 135 5.33 -25.25 0.56
N LYS A 136 6.18 -26.04 -0.11
CA LYS A 136 7.53 -26.37 0.37
C LYS A 136 8.60 -25.37 -0.07
N GLU A 137 8.25 -24.45 -0.97
CA GLU A 137 9.16 -23.44 -1.50
C GLU A 137 9.34 -22.31 -0.47
N SER A 138 10.58 -22.04 -0.10
CA SER A 138 10.96 -20.92 0.74
C SER A 138 12.11 -20.12 0.13
N LYS A 139 12.11 -18.81 0.33
CA LYS A 139 13.17 -17.91 -0.13
C LYS A 139 13.47 -16.88 0.96
N GLN A 140 14.74 -16.57 1.15
CA GLN A 140 15.15 -15.45 2.00
C GLN A 140 14.87 -14.13 1.26
N ILE A 141 14.12 -13.21 1.88
CA ILE A 141 13.91 -11.85 1.39
C ILE A 141 14.41 -10.89 2.47
N GLY A 142 15.56 -10.27 2.23
CA GLY A 142 16.27 -9.52 3.26
C GLY A 142 16.63 -10.42 4.44
N GLN A 143 16.15 -10.07 5.64
CA GLN A 143 16.37 -10.84 6.87
C GLN A 143 15.22 -11.81 7.20
N TYR A 144 14.19 -11.89 6.35
CA TYR A 144 12.99 -12.68 6.62
C TYR A 144 12.92 -13.92 5.72
N LEU A 145 12.48 -15.03 6.30
CA LEU A 145 12.15 -16.25 5.56
C LEU A 145 10.74 -16.12 4.98
N ALA A 146 10.64 -16.02 3.65
CA ALA A 146 9.35 -16.03 2.96
C ALA A 146 9.00 -17.45 2.52
N ILE A 147 7.77 -17.89 2.80
CA ILE A 147 7.25 -19.21 2.43
C ILE A 147 6.12 -19.02 1.43
N LYS A 148 6.14 -19.76 0.32
CA LYS A 148 5.10 -19.71 -0.69
C LYS A 148 3.82 -20.40 -0.20
N ALA A 149 2.68 -19.76 -0.37
CA ALA A 149 1.36 -20.34 -0.14
C ALA A 149 0.43 -20.02 -1.31
N THR A 150 -0.51 -20.92 -1.62
CA THR A 150 -1.49 -20.76 -2.70
C THR A 150 -2.89 -20.99 -2.18
N ALA A 151 -3.85 -20.18 -2.64
CA ALA A 151 -5.27 -20.35 -2.37
C ALA A 151 -6.06 -20.11 -3.65
N ILE A 152 -7.25 -20.73 -3.75
CA ILE A 152 -8.20 -20.48 -4.83
C ILE A 152 -9.31 -19.62 -4.26
N LYS A 153 -9.52 -18.45 -4.85
CA LYS A 153 -10.69 -17.61 -4.56
C LYS A 153 -11.90 -18.22 -5.26
N GLN A 154 -12.92 -18.58 -4.48
CA GLN A 154 -14.21 -19.04 -5.01
C GLN A 154 -15.04 -17.86 -5.51
#